data_AF-K9ZLY3-F1
#
_entry.id   AF-K9ZLY3-F1
#
_cell.length_a   1.000
_cell.length_b   1.000
_cell.length_c   1.000
_cell.angle_alpha   90.00
_cell.angle_beta   90.00
_cell.angle_gamma   90.00
#
_symmetry.space_group_name_H-M   'P 1'
#
loop_
_entity.id
_entity.type
_entity.pdbx_description
1 polymer ?
#
loop_
_entity_poly.entity_id
_entity_poly.type
_entity_poly.pdbx_seq_one_letter_code
_entity_poly.pdbx_strand_id
1 'polypeptide(L)'
;MFVTAQQLEQQMPDATRLLSDEPEMESSLHYMQLLLLVTSLEWLWRDQNDFFIGANLTIYFSRQQLKNREFRGPDFFLVKDTEKRPRTSWVVWEEDGNYPDLIIELLSDSTAKVDRNLKKSLYESRFRTPEYFWFSPESLEFMGFKLVGKQYQEIIPNEQRWLWSEVLNLYLGVENAKLRYFTSEGELVPTPEEAATKIQQEAQAAQNQALEAERQAQAAQNQALEAERQAQAAQNQALEAARQAQAAQNQALEAERQARESEHLLTSEREKVQILAEKLRSLGIDPDSLA
;
A
#
# COMPACT_ATOMS: atom_id res chain seq x y z
N MET A 1 -5.89 -18.44 65.45
CA MET A 1 -4.76 -19.23 64.93
C MET A 1 -4.10 -18.38 63.84
N PHE A 2 -2.82 -18.07 63.96
CA PHE A 2 -2.08 -17.34 62.92
C PHE A 2 -1.56 -18.35 61.90
N VAL A 3 -1.58 -18.00 60.61
CA VAL A 3 -1.00 -18.79 59.50
C VAL A 3 0.19 -18.05 58.92
N THR A 4 1.20 -18.77 58.44
CA THR A 4 2.33 -18.15 57.72
C THR A 4 1.94 -17.80 56.28
N ALA A 5 2.71 -16.95 55.61
CA ALA A 5 2.49 -16.61 54.20
C ALA A 5 2.50 -17.85 53.29
N GLN A 6 3.47 -18.76 53.50
CA GLN A 6 3.56 -20.03 52.76
C GLN A 6 2.36 -20.95 53.01
N GLN A 7 1.87 -21.02 54.25
CA GLN A 7 0.67 -21.81 54.57
C GLN A 7 -0.58 -21.24 53.91
N LEU A 8 -0.67 -19.90 53.81
CA LEU A 8 -1.77 -19.24 53.13
C LEU A 8 -1.70 -19.47 51.62
N GLU A 9 -0.54 -19.29 51.00
CA GLU A 9 -0.29 -19.53 49.58
C GLU A 9 -0.69 -20.97 49.17
N GLN A 10 -0.27 -21.98 49.93
CA GLN A 10 -0.64 -23.39 49.68
C GLN A 10 -2.14 -23.68 49.78
N GLN A 11 -2.89 -22.82 50.46
CA GLN A 11 -4.35 -22.94 50.61
C GLN A 11 -5.11 -22.09 49.59
N MET A 12 -4.45 -21.16 48.89
CA MET A 12 -5.10 -20.32 47.90
C MET A 12 -5.40 -21.15 46.64
N PRO A 13 -6.65 -21.14 46.14
CA PRO A 13 -6.94 -21.75 44.85
C PRO A 13 -6.24 -20.95 43.74
N ASP A 14 -5.88 -21.64 42.66
CA ASP A 14 -5.40 -21.02 41.42
C ASP A 14 -6.47 -20.06 40.87
N ALA A 15 -6.33 -18.77 41.14
CA ALA A 15 -7.35 -17.79 40.80
C ALA A 15 -7.30 -17.42 39.31
N THR A 16 -6.28 -17.83 38.55
CA THR A 16 -6.22 -17.66 37.09
C THR A 16 -7.38 -18.34 36.37
N ARG A 17 -8.04 -19.31 37.02
CA ARG A 17 -9.20 -20.05 36.52
C ARG A 17 -10.54 -19.42 36.87
N LEU A 18 -10.56 -18.27 37.53
CA LEU A 18 -11.83 -17.55 37.71
C LEU A 18 -12.42 -17.20 36.35
N LEU A 19 -13.71 -17.50 36.21
CA LEU A 19 -14.48 -17.11 35.05
C LEU A 19 -14.94 -15.66 35.20
N SER A 20 -15.04 -14.98 34.07
CA SER A 20 -15.76 -13.72 33.95
C SER A 20 -17.20 -13.86 34.45
N ASP A 21 -17.72 -12.84 35.13
CA ASP A 21 -19.11 -12.67 35.59
C ASP A 21 -19.71 -11.41 34.91
N GLU A 22 -19.50 -11.28 33.60
CA GLU A 22 -20.07 -10.22 32.76
C GLU A 22 -21.42 -10.63 32.15
N PRO A 23 -22.36 -9.69 31.99
CA PRO A 23 -23.56 -9.93 31.21
C PRO A 23 -23.23 -10.05 29.70
N GLU A 24 -24.20 -10.55 28.95
CA GLU A 24 -24.15 -10.45 27.49
C GLU A 24 -24.13 -8.98 27.05
N MET A 25 -23.45 -8.69 25.94
CA MET A 25 -23.40 -7.34 25.37
C MET A 25 -24.82 -6.84 25.06
N GLU A 26 -25.08 -5.59 25.38
CA GLU A 26 -26.45 -5.04 25.36
C GLU A 26 -27.04 -4.92 23.95
N SER A 27 -26.22 -4.64 22.93
CA SER A 27 -26.70 -4.51 21.55
C SER A 27 -25.64 -4.85 20.50
N SER A 28 -26.09 -5.07 19.26
CA SER A 28 -25.21 -5.28 18.12
C SER A 28 -24.29 -4.09 17.87
N LEU A 29 -24.72 -2.86 18.16
CA LEU A 29 -23.87 -1.68 18.05
C LEU A 29 -22.72 -1.71 19.05
N HIS A 30 -22.97 -2.10 20.30
CA HIS A 30 -21.93 -2.24 21.32
C HIS A 30 -20.93 -3.34 20.92
N TYR A 31 -21.43 -4.50 20.51
CA TYR A 31 -20.60 -5.61 20.04
C TYR A 31 -19.72 -5.20 18.85
N MET A 32 -20.30 -4.56 17.82
CA MET A 32 -19.54 -4.14 16.63
C MET A 32 -18.51 -3.05 16.96
N GLN A 33 -18.83 -2.13 17.87
CA GLN A 33 -17.90 -1.11 18.31
C GLN A 33 -16.74 -1.71 19.11
N LEU A 34 -17.01 -2.63 20.03
CA LEU A 34 -15.98 -3.33 20.79
C LEU A 34 -15.08 -4.16 19.87
N LEU A 35 -15.69 -4.93 18.95
CA LEU A 35 -14.95 -5.70 17.95
C LEU A 35 -14.01 -4.80 17.15
N LEU A 36 -14.50 -3.65 16.67
CA LEU A 36 -13.69 -2.70 15.92
C LEU A 36 -12.47 -2.21 16.71
N LEU A 37 -12.67 -1.84 17.99
CA LEU A 37 -11.58 -1.33 18.82
C LEU A 37 -10.52 -2.41 19.05
N VAL A 38 -10.95 -3.63 19.36
CA VAL A 38 -10.06 -4.77 19.61
C VAL A 38 -9.28 -5.12 18.34
N THR A 39 -9.96 -5.35 17.22
CA THR A 39 -9.29 -5.82 15.99
C THR A 39 -8.35 -4.77 15.39
N SER A 40 -8.66 -3.48 15.54
CA SER A 40 -7.78 -2.40 15.07
C SER A 40 -6.46 -2.37 15.84
N LEU A 41 -6.49 -2.50 17.17
CA LEU A 41 -5.26 -2.51 17.98
C LEU A 41 -4.50 -3.83 17.85
N GLU A 42 -5.19 -4.97 17.85
CA GLU A 42 -4.56 -6.27 17.60
C GLU A 42 -3.87 -6.31 16.23
N TRP A 43 -4.45 -5.67 15.22
CA TRP A 43 -3.82 -5.54 13.90
C TRP A 43 -2.62 -4.61 13.92
N LEU A 44 -2.76 -3.42 14.55
CA LEU A 44 -1.69 -2.43 14.63
C LEU A 44 -0.46 -2.97 15.39
N TRP A 45 -0.69 -3.72 16.46
CA TRP A 45 0.32 -4.28 17.34
C TRP A 45 0.52 -5.79 17.16
N ARG A 46 0.21 -6.32 15.97
CA ARG A 46 0.31 -7.75 15.65
C ARG A 46 1.70 -8.36 15.86
N ASP A 47 2.74 -7.52 15.78
CA ASP A 47 4.14 -7.92 15.99
C ASP A 47 4.62 -7.68 17.44
N GLN A 48 3.73 -7.27 18.36
CA GLN A 48 4.00 -7.04 19.79
C GLN A 48 3.35 -8.13 20.67
N ASN A 49 4.00 -8.44 21.80
CA ASN A 49 3.61 -9.54 22.70
C ASN A 49 3.55 -9.14 24.19
N ASP A 50 3.70 -7.85 24.47
CA ASP A 50 3.83 -7.23 25.79
C ASP A 50 2.57 -6.46 26.18
N PHE A 51 1.40 -6.93 25.74
CA PHE A 51 0.11 -6.33 26.12
C PHE A 51 -1.01 -7.38 26.20
N PHE A 52 -2.07 -7.00 26.92
CA PHE A 52 -3.32 -7.73 26.96
C PHE A 52 -4.50 -6.78 26.79
N ILE A 53 -5.41 -7.12 25.89
CA ILE A 53 -6.70 -6.45 25.72
C ILE A 53 -7.79 -7.32 26.32
N GLY A 54 -8.48 -6.79 27.33
CA GLY A 54 -9.72 -7.37 27.83
C GLY A 54 -10.92 -6.74 27.15
N ALA A 55 -11.82 -7.57 26.64
CA ALA A 55 -13.03 -7.15 25.96
C ALA A 55 -14.24 -7.86 26.61
N ASN A 56 -15.09 -7.10 27.30
CA ASN A 56 -16.18 -7.60 28.15
C ASN A 56 -15.69 -8.69 29.14
N LEU A 57 -14.64 -8.37 29.90
CA LEU A 57 -13.96 -9.31 30.80
C LEU A 57 -13.90 -8.77 32.23
N THR A 58 -14.34 -9.56 33.21
CA THR A 58 -14.36 -9.15 34.61
C THR A 58 -12.96 -8.93 35.17
N ILE A 59 -12.81 -7.84 35.92
CA ILE A 59 -11.62 -7.53 36.71
C ILE A 59 -11.87 -7.85 38.18
N TYR A 60 -11.13 -8.82 38.74
CA TYR A 60 -11.15 -9.15 40.15
C TYR A 60 -9.97 -8.51 40.86
N PHE A 61 -10.25 -7.63 41.82
CA PHE A 61 -9.23 -6.81 42.48
C PHE A 61 -9.28 -6.79 44.01
N SER A 62 -10.29 -7.42 44.62
CA SER A 62 -10.32 -7.61 46.08
C SER A 62 -11.24 -8.74 46.53
N ARG A 63 -10.94 -9.30 47.70
CA ARG A 63 -11.82 -10.29 48.36
C ARG A 63 -13.20 -9.72 48.70
N GLN A 64 -13.31 -8.43 48.97
CA GLN A 64 -14.59 -7.79 49.28
C GLN A 64 -15.47 -7.73 48.04
N GLN A 65 -14.89 -7.36 46.88
CA GLN A 65 -15.59 -7.39 45.60
C GLN A 65 -16.08 -8.80 45.27
N LEU A 66 -15.25 -9.84 45.43
CA LEU A 66 -15.67 -11.23 45.20
C LEU A 66 -16.93 -11.63 46.00
N LYS A 67 -17.10 -11.09 47.20
CA LYS A 67 -18.26 -11.35 48.06
C LYS A 67 -19.50 -10.57 47.63
N ASN A 68 -19.32 -9.28 47.33
CA ASN A 68 -20.42 -8.35 47.11
C ASN A 68 -20.90 -8.31 45.65
N ARG A 69 -20.03 -8.64 44.69
CA ARG A 69 -20.28 -8.59 43.24
C ARG A 69 -20.81 -7.24 42.74
N GLU A 70 -20.49 -6.15 43.44
CA GLU A 70 -20.95 -4.79 43.13
C GLU A 70 -20.24 -4.16 41.93
N PHE A 71 -19.07 -4.68 41.55
CA PHE A 71 -18.32 -4.24 40.38
C PHE A 71 -18.05 -5.40 39.43
N ARG A 72 -18.37 -5.14 38.17
CA ARG A 72 -18.07 -5.91 36.98
C ARG A 72 -17.06 -5.15 36.12
N GLY A 73 -16.32 -5.85 35.27
CA GLY A 73 -15.29 -5.29 34.41
C GLY A 73 -15.81 -4.26 33.40
N PRO A 74 -14.89 -3.51 32.78
CA PRO A 74 -15.22 -2.60 31.70
C PRO A 74 -15.46 -3.33 30.37
N ASP A 75 -16.11 -2.65 29.43
CA ASP A 75 -16.29 -3.17 28.06
C ASP A 75 -14.95 -3.40 27.36
N PHE A 76 -14.00 -2.47 27.53
CA PHE A 76 -12.66 -2.58 26.99
C PHE A 76 -11.64 -2.12 28.04
N PHE A 77 -10.55 -2.86 28.17
CA PHE A 77 -9.37 -2.39 28.87
C PHE A 77 -8.07 -2.91 28.28
N LEU A 78 -6.99 -2.15 28.47
CA LEU A 78 -5.65 -2.48 28.05
C LEU A 78 -4.74 -2.56 29.28
N VAL A 79 -3.90 -3.58 29.31
CA VAL A 79 -2.76 -3.70 30.22
C VAL A 79 -1.51 -3.85 29.37
N LYS A 80 -0.49 -3.04 29.61
CA LYS A 80 0.83 -3.08 28.97
C LYS A 80 1.82 -3.83 29.86
N ASP A 81 2.99 -4.12 29.30
CA ASP A 81 4.09 -4.81 29.97
C ASP A 81 3.66 -6.16 30.59
N THR A 82 2.74 -6.86 29.93
CA THR A 82 2.23 -8.18 30.35
C THR A 82 2.25 -9.19 29.21
N GLU A 83 2.26 -10.48 29.54
CA GLU A 83 2.26 -11.54 28.54
C GLU A 83 0.94 -11.56 27.75
N LYS A 84 1.07 -11.56 26.42
CA LYS A 84 -0.05 -11.77 25.48
C LYS A 84 -0.49 -13.24 25.47
N ARG A 85 -1.31 -13.62 26.46
CA ARG A 85 -1.96 -14.93 26.57
C ARG A 85 -3.46 -14.81 26.83
N PRO A 86 -4.27 -15.81 26.43
CA PRO A 86 -5.69 -15.85 26.75
C PRO A 86 -5.93 -15.85 28.27
N ARG A 87 -7.00 -15.16 28.69
CA ARG A 87 -7.44 -15.06 30.08
C ARG A 87 -8.96 -15.22 30.15
N THR A 88 -9.45 -15.91 31.19
CA THR A 88 -10.89 -16.07 31.46
C THR A 88 -11.45 -14.97 32.36
N SER A 89 -10.58 -14.26 33.07
CA SER A 89 -10.82 -13.01 33.80
C SER A 89 -9.49 -12.31 34.06
N TRP A 90 -9.51 -11.05 34.50
CA TRP A 90 -8.31 -10.37 34.96
C TRP A 90 -8.27 -10.35 36.48
N VAL A 91 -7.41 -11.17 37.08
CA VAL A 91 -7.29 -11.27 38.53
C VAL A 91 -6.04 -10.52 38.97
N VAL A 92 -6.21 -9.31 39.49
CA VAL A 92 -5.11 -8.37 39.75
C VAL A 92 -3.99 -8.97 40.61
N TRP A 93 -4.32 -9.78 41.62
CA TRP A 93 -3.29 -10.39 42.49
C TRP A 93 -2.59 -11.60 41.86
N GLU A 94 -3.12 -12.18 40.79
CA GLU A 94 -2.43 -13.20 39.97
C GLU A 94 -1.60 -12.56 38.85
N GLU A 95 -1.82 -11.27 38.59
CA GLU A 95 -1.15 -10.49 37.54
C GLU A 95 -0.20 -9.46 38.19
N ASP A 96 0.45 -9.82 39.29
CA ASP A 96 1.45 -9.00 40.02
C ASP A 96 0.98 -7.61 40.48
N GLY A 97 -0.33 -7.45 40.68
CA GLY A 97 -0.92 -6.17 41.07
C GLY A 97 -1.15 -5.21 39.90
N ASN A 98 -1.01 -5.68 38.65
CA ASN A 98 -1.22 -4.86 37.47
C ASN A 98 -2.71 -4.54 37.29
N TYR A 99 -3.01 -3.25 37.26
CA TYR A 99 -4.31 -2.70 36.91
C TYR A 99 -4.29 -2.23 35.45
N PRO A 100 -5.45 -2.05 34.82
CA PRO A 100 -5.52 -1.47 33.47
C PRO A 100 -4.83 -0.12 33.35
N ASP A 101 -4.04 0.03 32.28
CA ASP A 101 -3.44 1.29 31.85
C ASP A 101 -4.46 2.20 31.16
N LEU A 102 -5.40 1.59 30.45
CA LEU A 102 -6.46 2.30 29.75
C LEU A 102 -7.78 1.52 29.82
N ILE A 103 -8.88 2.25 30.00
CA ILE A 103 -10.24 1.71 30.01
C ILE A 103 -11.12 2.50 29.03
N ILE A 104 -11.97 1.81 28.27
CA ILE A 104 -13.03 2.40 27.44
C ILE A 104 -14.36 1.74 27.80
N GLU A 105 -15.36 2.54 28.14
CA GLU A 105 -16.74 2.09 28.36
C GLU A 105 -17.62 2.47 27.16
N LEU A 106 -18.50 1.56 26.76
CA LEU A 106 -19.50 1.76 25.73
C LEU A 106 -20.85 2.00 26.41
N LEU A 107 -21.27 3.27 26.45
CA LEU A 107 -22.48 3.67 27.15
C LEU A 107 -23.74 3.31 26.35
N SER A 108 -24.69 2.69 27.04
CA SER A 108 -26.08 2.61 26.59
C SER A 108 -26.97 3.57 27.38
N ASP A 109 -28.16 3.82 26.85
CA ASP A 109 -29.20 4.61 27.54
C ASP A 109 -29.56 4.05 28.94
N SER A 110 -29.33 2.75 29.17
CA SER A 110 -29.68 2.07 30.42
C SER A 110 -28.61 2.17 31.51
N THR A 111 -27.33 2.31 31.14
CA THR A 111 -26.17 2.28 32.06
C THR A 111 -25.44 3.63 32.22
N ALA A 112 -25.69 4.58 31.32
CA ALA A 112 -24.98 5.86 31.27
C ALA A 112 -24.86 6.61 32.61
N LYS A 113 -25.87 6.55 33.50
CA LYS A 113 -25.81 7.24 34.81
C LYS A 113 -24.86 6.57 35.81
N VAL A 114 -24.73 5.25 35.77
CA VAL A 114 -23.88 4.48 36.69
C VAL A 114 -22.42 4.59 36.26
N ASP A 115 -22.16 4.46 34.96
CA ASP A 115 -20.80 4.47 34.40
C ASP A 115 -20.13 5.84 34.56
N ARG A 116 -20.90 6.93 34.40
CA ARG A 116 -20.38 8.31 34.55
C ARG A 116 -19.90 8.64 35.96
N ASN A 117 -20.46 8.01 37.00
CA ASN A 117 -20.21 8.41 38.39
C ASN A 117 -19.49 7.34 39.21
N LEU A 118 -20.04 6.12 39.28
CA LEU A 118 -19.52 5.08 40.18
C LEU A 118 -18.26 4.43 39.61
N LYS A 119 -18.30 3.99 38.35
CA LYS A 119 -17.15 3.36 37.69
C LYS A 119 -15.99 4.35 37.53
N LYS A 120 -16.26 5.57 37.07
CA LYS A 120 -15.23 6.64 37.02
C LYS A 120 -14.53 6.82 38.37
N SER A 121 -15.27 6.88 39.47
CA SER A 121 -14.70 7.04 40.81
C SER A 121 -13.84 5.83 41.21
N LEU A 122 -14.25 4.61 40.87
CA LEU A 122 -13.45 3.41 41.10
C LEU A 122 -12.15 3.42 40.29
N TYR A 123 -12.23 3.74 39.00
CA TYR A 123 -11.06 3.81 38.11
C TYR A 123 -10.06 4.87 38.60
N GLU A 124 -10.55 6.03 39.03
CA GLU A 124 -9.74 7.13 39.54
C GLU A 124 -9.06 6.81 40.87
N SER A 125 -9.82 6.28 41.83
CA SER A 125 -9.38 6.16 43.22
C SER A 125 -8.73 4.82 43.53
N ARG A 126 -9.26 3.73 42.97
CA ARG A 126 -8.85 2.36 43.29
C ARG A 126 -7.92 1.78 42.25
N PHE A 127 -8.28 1.83 40.98
CA PHE A 127 -7.45 1.24 39.92
C PHE A 127 -6.29 2.16 39.57
N ARG A 128 -6.48 3.47 39.76
CA ARG A 128 -5.50 4.49 39.37
C ARG A 128 -5.18 4.41 37.88
N THR A 129 -6.17 4.01 37.07
CA THR A 129 -6.03 3.84 35.63
C THR A 129 -5.56 5.17 35.02
N PRO A 130 -4.43 5.19 34.32
CA PRO A 130 -3.89 6.40 33.68
C PRO A 130 -4.89 7.12 32.77
N GLU A 131 -5.60 6.38 31.91
CA GLU A 131 -6.55 6.97 30.96
C GLU A 131 -7.88 6.23 30.92
N TYR A 132 -8.96 7.00 30.89
CA TYR A 132 -10.33 6.50 30.89
C TYR A 132 -11.18 7.22 29.85
N PHE A 133 -11.88 6.47 29.01
CA PHE A 133 -12.76 7.00 27.98
C PHE A 133 -14.16 6.40 28.10
N TRP A 134 -15.15 7.14 27.60
CA TRP A 134 -16.45 6.56 27.30
C TRP A 134 -16.96 7.01 25.96
N PHE A 135 -17.73 6.15 25.31
CA PHE A 135 -18.38 6.43 24.04
C PHE A 135 -19.79 5.85 24.02
N SER A 136 -20.77 6.62 23.55
CA SER A 136 -22.12 6.12 23.30
C SER A 136 -22.32 5.88 21.79
N PRO A 137 -22.50 4.63 21.33
CA PRO A 137 -22.78 4.35 19.93
C PRO A 137 -24.11 4.94 19.42
N GLU A 138 -25.03 5.28 20.34
CA GLU A 138 -26.36 5.81 20.02
C GLU A 138 -26.36 7.33 19.91
N SER A 139 -25.82 8.02 20.91
CA SER A 139 -25.80 9.49 20.96
C SER A 139 -24.54 10.11 20.34
N LEU A 140 -23.51 9.30 20.08
CA LEU A 140 -22.17 9.70 19.67
C LEU A 140 -21.43 10.57 20.69
N GLU A 141 -21.91 10.61 21.94
CA GLU A 141 -21.17 11.22 23.05
C GLU A 141 -19.83 10.51 23.20
N PHE A 142 -18.75 11.29 23.21
CA PHE A 142 -17.40 10.79 23.41
C PHE A 142 -16.64 11.72 24.35
N MET A 143 -16.07 11.15 25.42
CA MET A 143 -15.24 11.86 26.39
C MET A 143 -14.04 11.02 26.78
N GLY A 144 -12.98 11.68 27.21
CA GLY A 144 -11.75 11.07 27.67
C GLY A 144 -11.18 11.83 28.85
N PHE A 145 -10.54 11.10 29.74
CA PHE A 145 -9.97 11.59 30.98
C PHE A 145 -8.57 11.01 31.16
N LYS A 146 -7.68 11.83 31.69
CA LYS A 146 -6.35 11.41 32.12
C LYS A 146 -6.15 11.66 33.60
N LEU A 147 -5.49 10.74 34.28
CA LEU A 147 -5.26 10.83 35.72
C LEU A 147 -4.08 11.78 35.99
N VAL A 148 -4.38 12.92 36.61
CA VAL A 148 -3.36 13.92 37.00
C VAL A 148 -3.32 14.03 38.51
N GLY A 149 -2.20 13.63 39.11
CA GLY A 149 -2.11 13.51 40.55
C GLY A 149 -3.10 12.46 41.05
N LYS A 150 -4.16 12.87 41.77
CA LYS A 150 -5.17 11.95 42.32
C LYS A 150 -6.51 11.96 41.60
N GLN A 151 -6.70 12.83 40.61
CA GLN A 151 -8.02 13.08 40.01
C GLN A 151 -7.95 13.02 38.50
N TYR A 152 -9.03 12.57 37.87
CA TYR A 152 -9.18 12.64 36.44
C TYR A 152 -9.43 14.07 35.97
N GLN A 153 -8.71 14.46 34.93
CA GLN A 153 -8.95 15.70 34.19
C GLN A 153 -9.38 15.34 32.77
N GLU A 154 -10.33 16.09 32.22
CA GLU A 154 -10.77 15.91 30.84
C GLU A 154 -9.60 16.13 29.87
N ILE A 155 -9.50 15.25 28.88
CA ILE A 155 -8.57 15.40 27.76
C ILE A 155 -9.16 16.44 26.81
N ILE A 156 -8.40 17.48 26.50
CA ILE A 156 -8.85 18.54 25.60
C ILE A 156 -8.74 18.04 24.15
N PRO A 157 -9.83 18.10 23.37
CA PRO A 157 -9.80 17.68 21.98
C PRO A 157 -8.95 18.60 21.09
N ASN A 158 -8.39 18.03 20.03
CA ASN A 158 -7.79 18.78 18.94
C ASN A 158 -8.85 19.44 18.01
N GLU A 159 -8.41 20.07 16.92
CA GLU A 159 -9.29 20.74 15.96
C GLU A 159 -10.30 19.78 15.29
N GLN A 160 -9.92 18.52 15.11
CA GLN A 160 -10.75 17.44 14.57
C GLN A 160 -11.64 16.78 15.63
N ARG A 161 -11.67 17.32 16.85
CA ARG A 161 -12.42 16.79 18.00
C ARG A 161 -11.89 15.45 18.53
N TRP A 162 -10.64 15.09 18.21
CA TRP A 162 -10.00 13.86 18.67
C TRP A 162 -9.27 14.06 19.99
N LEU A 163 -9.22 13.01 20.80
CA LEU A 163 -8.58 12.97 22.11
C LEU A 163 -7.28 12.18 22.02
N TRP A 164 -6.17 12.80 22.41
CA TRP A 164 -4.87 12.12 22.44
C TRP A 164 -4.77 11.17 23.64
N SER A 165 -4.36 9.92 23.37
CA SER A 165 -4.01 8.92 24.39
C SER A 165 -2.49 8.74 24.44
N GLU A 166 -1.89 9.06 25.58
CA GLU A 166 -0.47 8.80 25.87
C GLU A 166 -0.20 7.30 26.02
N VAL A 167 -1.16 6.53 26.53
CA VAL A 167 -1.02 5.06 26.72
C VAL A 167 -0.91 4.35 25.36
N LEU A 168 -1.77 4.71 24.42
CA LEU A 168 -1.81 4.13 23.07
C LEU A 168 -0.80 4.76 22.11
N ASN A 169 -0.40 6.02 22.35
CA ASN A 169 0.23 6.90 21.36
C ASN A 169 -0.62 7.06 20.08
N LEU A 170 -1.93 7.22 20.28
CA LEU A 170 -2.92 7.37 19.22
C LEU A 170 -3.94 8.44 19.63
N TYR A 171 -4.54 9.06 18.63
CA TYR A 171 -5.79 9.78 18.82
C TYR A 171 -6.97 8.82 18.81
N LEU A 172 -7.95 9.08 19.66
CA LEU A 172 -9.29 8.49 19.60
C LEU A 172 -10.27 9.54 19.08
N GLY A 173 -11.13 9.17 18.16
CA GLY A 173 -12.08 10.09 17.56
C GLY A 173 -13.30 9.40 16.98
N VAL A 174 -14.41 10.14 16.83
CA VAL A 174 -15.62 9.61 16.21
C VAL A 174 -15.57 9.88 14.72
N GLU A 175 -15.61 8.84 13.90
CA GLU A 175 -15.67 8.90 12.44
C GLU A 175 -16.73 7.92 11.93
N ASN A 176 -17.58 8.37 11.01
CA ASN A 176 -18.67 7.56 10.44
C ASN A 176 -19.52 6.86 11.51
N ALA A 177 -19.87 7.61 12.57
CA ALA A 177 -20.62 7.16 13.74
C ALA A 177 -19.97 6.01 14.55
N LYS A 178 -18.65 5.85 14.46
CA LYS A 178 -17.88 4.84 15.20
C LYS A 178 -16.72 5.51 15.92
N LEU A 179 -16.38 5.04 17.11
CA LEU A 179 -15.11 5.38 17.76
C LEU A 179 -13.97 4.67 17.03
N ARG A 180 -12.97 5.42 16.59
CA ARG A 180 -11.81 4.97 15.80
C ARG A 180 -10.50 5.46 16.42
N TYR A 181 -9.40 4.80 16.03
CA TYR A 181 -8.05 5.24 16.36
C TYR A 181 -7.39 5.91 15.15
N PHE A 182 -6.58 6.93 15.41
CA PHE A 182 -5.79 7.64 14.42
C PHE A 182 -4.35 7.78 14.89
N THR A 183 -3.39 7.71 13.96
CA THR A 183 -1.96 7.91 14.27
C THR A 183 -1.68 9.37 14.66
N SER A 184 -0.48 9.66 15.15
CA SER A 184 -0.01 11.04 15.41
C SER A 184 -0.07 11.94 14.18
N GLU A 185 0.02 11.37 12.98
CA GLU A 185 -0.06 12.05 11.68
C GLU A 185 -1.50 12.24 11.21
N GLY A 186 -2.48 11.67 11.94
CA GLY A 186 -3.90 11.74 11.63
C GLY A 186 -4.38 10.70 10.63
N GLU A 187 -3.60 9.63 10.40
CA GLU A 187 -4.03 8.51 9.56
C GLU A 187 -4.94 7.55 10.34
N LEU A 188 -6.01 7.07 9.71
CA LEU A 188 -6.91 6.10 10.31
C LEU A 188 -6.19 4.77 10.54
N VAL A 189 -6.23 4.26 11.77
CA VAL A 189 -5.79 2.89 12.07
C VAL A 189 -6.83 1.92 11.49
N PRO A 190 -6.45 1.06 10.53
CA PRO A 190 -7.39 0.20 9.85
C PRO A 190 -7.75 -1.04 10.68
N THR A 191 -8.94 -1.58 10.45
CA THR A 191 -9.23 -2.96 10.83
C THR A 191 -8.46 -3.93 9.92
N PRO A 192 -8.31 -5.23 10.29
CA PRO A 192 -7.74 -6.23 9.40
C PRO A 192 -8.42 -6.29 8.02
N GLU A 193 -9.75 -6.16 7.97
CA GLU A 193 -10.53 -6.19 6.72
C GLU A 193 -10.27 -4.96 5.85
N GLU A 194 -10.22 -3.77 6.46
CA GLU A 194 -9.89 -2.52 5.75
C GLU A 194 -8.45 -2.58 5.20
N ALA A 195 -7.50 -3.08 5.99
CA ALA A 195 -6.12 -3.26 5.57
C ALA A 195 -6.00 -4.28 4.42
N ALA A 196 -6.66 -5.42 4.52
CA ALA A 196 -6.68 -6.44 3.47
C ALA A 196 -7.29 -5.90 2.17
N THR A 197 -8.39 -5.14 2.27
CA THR A 197 -9.03 -4.50 1.12
C THR A 197 -8.08 -3.52 0.43
N LYS A 198 -7.37 -2.69 1.20
CA LYS A 198 -6.38 -1.75 0.67
C LYS A 198 -5.25 -2.47 -0.05
N ILE A 199 -4.67 -3.50 0.59
CA ILE A 199 -3.60 -4.32 -0.01
C ILE A 199 -4.06 -4.97 -1.32
N GLN A 200 -5.29 -5.50 -1.36
CA GLN A 200 -5.84 -6.10 -2.57
C GLN A 200 -6.00 -5.08 -3.71
N GLN A 201 -6.48 -3.87 -3.39
CA GLN A 201 -6.63 -2.80 -4.38
C GLN A 201 -5.27 -2.34 -4.92
N GLU A 202 -4.27 -2.16 -4.04
CA GLU A 202 -2.91 -1.80 -4.42
C GLU A 202 -2.25 -2.88 -5.28
N ALA A 203 -2.40 -4.15 -4.92
CA ALA A 203 -1.90 -5.27 -5.71
C ALA A 203 -2.55 -5.33 -7.10
N GLN A 204 -3.86 -5.11 -7.19
CA GLN A 204 -4.55 -5.08 -8.49
C GLN A 204 -4.11 -3.90 -9.35
N ALA A 205 -3.91 -2.72 -8.73
CA ALA A 205 -3.42 -1.54 -9.43
C ALA A 205 -1.99 -1.77 -9.97
N ALA A 206 -1.10 -2.34 -9.17
CA ALA A 206 0.26 -2.69 -9.58
C ALA A 206 0.28 -3.72 -10.71
N GLN A 207 -0.59 -4.74 -10.64
CA GLN A 207 -0.73 -5.74 -11.71
C GLN A 207 -1.20 -5.11 -13.03
N ASN A 208 -2.19 -4.21 -12.97
CA ASN A 208 -2.69 -3.52 -14.16
C ASN A 208 -1.61 -2.62 -14.77
N GLN A 209 -0.82 -1.92 -13.95
CA GLN A 209 0.29 -1.11 -14.41
C GLN A 209 1.39 -1.96 -15.06
N ALA A 210 1.72 -3.12 -14.48
CA ALA A 210 2.70 -4.03 -15.05
C ALA A 210 2.26 -4.59 -16.43
N LEU A 211 0.98 -4.98 -16.56
CA LEU A 211 0.43 -5.47 -17.83
C LEU A 211 0.43 -4.38 -18.91
N GLU A 212 0.13 -3.14 -18.55
CA GLU A 212 0.17 -2.01 -19.49
C GLU A 212 1.61 -1.70 -19.92
N ALA A 213 2.56 -1.72 -18.98
CA ALA A 213 3.98 -1.56 -19.30
C ALA A 213 4.48 -2.68 -20.24
N GLU A 214 4.06 -3.92 -20.03
CA GLU A 214 4.39 -5.04 -20.91
C GLU A 214 3.80 -4.86 -22.32
N ARG A 215 2.55 -4.41 -22.43
CA ARG A 215 1.92 -4.10 -23.73
C ARG A 215 2.67 -3.00 -24.47
N GLN A 216 3.06 -1.94 -23.76
CA GLN A 216 3.84 -0.85 -24.35
C GLN A 216 5.22 -1.30 -24.79
N ALA A 217 5.91 -2.13 -23.98
CA ALA A 217 7.19 -2.71 -24.35
C ALA A 217 7.07 -3.60 -25.60
N GLN A 218 6.03 -4.45 -25.67
CA GLN A 218 5.79 -5.29 -26.85
C GLN A 218 5.45 -4.46 -28.09
N ALA A 219 4.65 -3.40 -27.95
CA ALA A 219 4.34 -2.49 -29.04
C ALA A 219 5.61 -1.77 -29.55
N ALA A 220 6.46 -1.29 -28.64
CA ALA A 220 7.73 -0.66 -28.99
C ALA A 220 8.68 -1.64 -29.69
N GLN A 221 8.75 -2.90 -29.23
CA GLN A 221 9.55 -3.94 -29.87
C GLN A 221 9.04 -4.24 -31.28
N ASN A 222 7.73 -4.35 -31.47
CA ASN A 222 7.13 -4.58 -32.79
C ASN A 222 7.40 -3.41 -33.73
N GLN A 223 7.30 -2.16 -33.25
CA GLN A 223 7.64 -0.97 -34.03
C GLN A 223 9.13 -0.93 -34.40
N ALA A 224 10.02 -1.29 -33.50
CA ALA A 224 11.45 -1.36 -33.78
C ALA A 224 11.77 -2.42 -34.85
N LEU A 225 11.14 -3.60 -34.76
CA LEU A 225 11.30 -4.66 -35.76
C LEU A 225 10.78 -4.23 -37.14
N GLU A 226 9.64 -3.53 -37.19
CA GLU A 226 9.09 -3.02 -38.44
C GLU A 226 10.01 -1.94 -39.05
N ALA A 227 10.54 -1.03 -38.22
CA ALA A 227 11.51 -0.03 -38.65
C ALA A 227 12.80 -0.67 -39.20
N GLU A 228 13.30 -1.74 -38.57
CA GLU A 228 14.46 -2.50 -39.05
C GLU A 228 14.18 -3.15 -40.42
N ARG A 229 13.00 -3.76 -40.59
CA ARG A 229 12.59 -4.32 -41.90
C ARG A 229 12.52 -3.27 -42.98
N GLN A 230 11.95 -2.10 -42.68
CA GLN A 230 11.86 -0.99 -43.62
C GLN A 230 13.26 -0.46 -43.99
N ALA A 231 14.15 -0.32 -43.00
CA ALA A 231 15.54 0.09 -43.25
C ALA A 231 16.28 -0.93 -44.14
N GLN A 232 16.11 -2.22 -43.90
CA GLN A 232 16.72 -3.28 -44.72
C GLN A 232 16.17 -3.27 -46.16
N ALA A 233 14.86 -3.08 -46.32
CA ALA A 233 14.24 -2.97 -47.63
C ALA A 233 14.76 -1.74 -48.41
N ALA A 234 14.87 -0.59 -47.75
CA ALA A 234 15.43 0.63 -48.33
C ALA A 234 16.90 0.45 -48.73
N GLN A 235 17.69 -0.25 -47.90
CA GLN A 235 19.10 -0.56 -48.21
C GLN A 235 19.22 -1.47 -49.44
N ASN A 236 18.37 -2.49 -49.55
CA ASN A 236 18.36 -3.40 -50.71
C ASN A 236 17.97 -2.65 -51.99
N GLN A 237 16.95 -1.78 -51.94
CA GLN A 237 16.56 -0.93 -53.07
C GLN A 237 17.68 0.02 -53.49
N ALA A 238 18.37 0.65 -52.54
CA ALA A 238 19.50 1.54 -52.83
C ALA A 238 20.66 0.78 -53.50
N LEU A 239 20.96 -0.44 -53.05
CA LEU A 239 21.97 -1.29 -53.65
C LEU A 239 21.61 -1.68 -55.10
N GLU A 240 20.35 -2.01 -55.34
CA GLU A 240 19.87 -2.36 -56.68
C GLU A 240 19.91 -1.15 -57.64
N ALA A 241 19.48 0.02 -57.17
CA ALA A 241 19.59 1.27 -57.92
C ALA A 241 21.06 1.62 -58.25
N ALA A 242 21.98 1.42 -57.30
CA ALA A 242 23.41 1.61 -57.55
C ALA A 242 23.96 0.66 -58.62
N ARG A 243 23.55 -0.62 -58.60
CA ARG A 243 23.91 -1.59 -59.65
C ARG A 243 23.38 -1.20 -61.02
N GLN A 244 22.13 -0.76 -61.10
CA GLN A 244 21.52 -0.30 -62.36
C GLN A 244 22.23 0.95 -62.90
N ALA A 245 22.52 1.93 -62.03
CA ALA A 245 23.26 3.13 -62.41
C ALA A 245 24.67 2.78 -62.96
N GLN A 246 25.37 1.85 -62.31
CA GLN A 246 26.69 1.43 -62.76
C GLN A 246 26.63 0.65 -64.08
N ALA A 247 25.61 -0.19 -64.29
CA ALA A 247 25.38 -0.87 -65.56
C ALA A 247 25.09 0.14 -66.70
N ALA A 248 24.25 1.14 -66.44
CA ALA A 248 23.95 2.21 -67.40
C ALA A 248 25.20 3.04 -67.74
N GLN A 249 26.04 3.33 -66.74
CA GLN A 249 27.30 4.04 -66.94
C GLN A 249 28.27 3.24 -67.83
N ASN A 250 28.39 1.93 -67.59
CA ASN A 250 29.22 1.05 -68.42
C ASN A 250 28.71 0.99 -69.87
N GLN A 251 27.39 0.86 -70.07
CA GLN A 251 26.79 0.89 -71.41
C GLN A 251 27.02 2.22 -72.14
N ALA A 252 26.91 3.36 -71.43
CA ALA A 252 27.19 4.66 -72.01
C ALA A 252 28.65 4.81 -72.44
N LEU A 253 29.60 4.34 -71.61
CA LEU A 253 31.03 4.30 -71.94
C LEU A 253 31.32 3.44 -73.17
N GLU A 254 30.65 2.29 -73.29
CA GLU A 254 30.81 1.38 -74.41
C GLU A 254 30.23 1.98 -75.70
N ALA A 255 29.06 2.62 -75.62
CA ALA A 255 28.47 3.37 -76.73
C ALA A 255 29.35 4.55 -77.17
N GLU A 256 29.96 5.28 -76.23
CA GLU A 256 30.91 6.36 -76.55
C GLU A 256 32.15 5.82 -77.26
N ARG A 257 32.67 4.66 -76.83
CA ARG A 257 33.81 4.00 -77.48
C ARG A 257 33.48 3.59 -78.91
N GLN A 258 32.32 2.97 -79.12
CA GLN A 258 31.84 2.59 -80.46
C GLN A 258 31.63 3.83 -81.35
N ALA A 259 31.08 4.92 -80.80
CA ALA A 259 30.92 6.17 -81.52
C ALA A 259 32.28 6.74 -81.96
N ARG A 260 33.27 6.80 -81.06
CA ARG A 260 34.64 7.25 -81.40
C ARG A 260 35.31 6.35 -82.45
N GLU A 261 35.15 5.03 -82.35
CA GLU A 261 35.68 4.09 -83.35
C GLU A 261 35.03 4.29 -84.73
N SER A 262 33.70 4.48 -84.78
CA SER A 262 33.00 4.75 -86.03
C SER A 262 33.37 6.11 -86.63
N GLU A 263 33.57 7.14 -85.81
CA GLU A 263 34.05 8.45 -86.25
C GLU A 263 35.48 8.38 -86.81
N HIS A 264 36.37 7.61 -86.16
CA HIS A 264 37.72 7.34 -86.65
C HIS A 264 37.72 6.55 -87.98
N LEU A 265 36.82 5.57 -88.13
CA LEU A 265 36.62 4.83 -89.37
C LEU A 265 36.13 5.75 -90.51
N LEU A 266 35.13 6.59 -90.24
CA LEU A 266 34.59 7.56 -91.20
C LEU A 266 35.64 8.59 -91.64
N THR A 267 36.46 9.08 -90.71
CA THR A 267 37.57 10.01 -91.04
C THR A 267 38.64 9.32 -91.88
N SER A 268 39.03 8.09 -91.53
CA SER A 268 39.97 7.30 -92.34
C SER A 268 39.43 6.97 -93.74
N GLU A 269 38.14 6.67 -93.88
CA GLU A 269 37.50 6.49 -95.20
C GLU A 269 37.49 7.80 -96.00
N ARG A 270 37.15 8.93 -95.38
CA ARG A 270 37.20 10.25 -96.04
C ARG A 270 38.61 10.57 -96.53
N GLU A 271 39.65 10.34 -95.71
CA GLU A 271 41.04 10.50 -96.13
C GLU A 271 41.40 9.60 -97.31
N LYS A 272 40.99 8.33 -97.30
CA LYS A 272 41.21 7.41 -98.44
C LYS A 272 40.51 7.89 -99.71
N VAL A 273 39.26 8.33 -99.62
CA VAL A 273 38.52 8.90 -100.76
C VAL A 273 39.22 10.15 -101.28
N GLN A 274 39.73 11.00 -100.39
CA GLN A 274 40.43 12.23 -100.76
C GLN A 274 41.77 11.96 -101.43
N ILE A 275 42.57 11.02 -100.90
CA ILE A 275 43.81 10.54 -101.54
C ILE A 275 43.52 9.92 -102.91
N LEU A 276 42.45 9.11 -103.03
CA LEU A 276 42.05 8.51 -104.29
C LEU A 276 41.62 9.58 -105.31
N ALA A 277 40.86 10.59 -104.88
CA ALA A 277 40.45 11.72 -105.71
C ALA A 277 41.65 12.58 -106.17
N GLU A 278 42.61 12.86 -105.29
CA GLU A 278 43.86 13.54 -105.66
C GLU A 278 44.68 12.73 -106.68
N LYS A 279 44.75 11.42 -106.51
CA LYS A 279 45.44 10.51 -107.44
C LYS A 279 44.75 10.46 -108.81
N LEU A 280 43.41 10.43 -108.85
CA LEU A 280 42.63 10.52 -110.09
C LEU A 280 42.86 11.86 -110.81
N ARG A 281 42.86 13.00 -110.07
CA ARG A 281 43.21 14.32 -110.64
C ARG A 281 44.62 14.35 -111.21
N SER A 282 45.60 13.71 -110.56
CA SER A 282 46.98 13.61 -111.06
C SER A 282 47.12 12.82 -112.37
N LEU A 283 46.14 11.96 -112.67
CA LEU A 283 46.06 11.17 -113.91
C LEU A 283 45.22 11.87 -115.00
N GLY A 284 44.72 13.09 -114.76
CA GLY A 284 43.94 13.87 -115.72
C GLY A 284 42.46 13.50 -115.79
N ILE A 285 41.93 12.77 -114.80
CA ILE A 285 40.52 12.35 -114.71
C ILE A 285 39.83 13.19 -113.64
N ASP A 286 38.71 13.83 -113.99
CA ASP A 286 37.90 14.60 -113.03
C ASP A 286 37.12 13.63 -112.12
N PRO A 287 37.37 13.59 -110.80
CA PRO A 287 36.68 12.67 -109.90
C PRO A 287 35.17 12.93 -109.83
N ASP A 288 34.74 14.18 -110.02
CA ASP A 288 33.35 14.59 -109.91
C ASP A 288 32.54 14.28 -111.19
N SER A 289 33.17 13.68 -112.23
CA SER A 289 32.50 13.22 -113.45
C SER A 289 32.18 11.71 -113.47
N LEU A 290 32.54 10.97 -112.41
CA LEU A 290 32.37 9.51 -112.29
C LEU A 290 31.28 9.09 -111.30
N ALA A 291 30.67 10.06 -110.61
CA ALA A 291 29.53 9.90 -109.70
C ALA A 291 28.45 10.93 -110.07
#